data_AF-A0AAN0LZZ8-F1
#
_entry.id   AF-A0AAN0LZZ8-F1
#
_cell.length_a   1.000
_cell.length_b   1.000
_cell.length_c   1.000
_cell.angle_alpha   90.00
_cell.angle_beta   90.00
_cell.angle_gamma   90.00
#
_symmetry.space_group_name_H-M   'P 1'
#
loop_
_entity.id
_entity.type
_entity.pdbx_description
1 polymer ?
#
loop_
_entity_poly.entity_id
_entity_poly.type
_entity_poly.pdbx_seq_one_letter_code
_entity_poly.pdbx_strand_id
1 'polypeptide(L)'
;MNYAILASGSKGNACIIETNGTRILIDCGTTKRYLSQSFESLGLGFDDIDHVLITHDHSDHTSQLKHFKNKSVFTSSPIWKTLQQSFHMSPLRLKGFISCRLKHRTMMHIL
;
A
#
# COMPACT_ATOMS: atom_id res chain seq x y z
N MET A 1 -16.46 3.63 5.58
CA MET A 1 -15.02 3.32 5.39
C MET A 1 -14.88 1.82 5.54
N ASN A 2 -14.37 1.16 4.50
CA ASN A 2 -14.20 -0.29 4.46
C ASN A 2 -12.70 -0.61 4.35
N TYR A 3 -12.30 -1.78 4.82
CA TYR A 3 -10.95 -2.29 4.60
C TYR A 3 -10.95 -3.80 4.47
N ALA A 4 -9.97 -4.33 3.74
CA ALA A 4 -9.75 -5.77 3.63
C ALA A 4 -8.25 -6.08 3.60
N ILE A 5 -7.85 -7.07 4.41
CA ILE A 5 -6.51 -7.62 4.36
C ILE A 5 -6.50 -8.66 3.24
N LEU A 6 -5.70 -8.40 2.20
CA LEU A 6 -5.58 -9.30 1.06
C LEU A 6 -4.52 -10.35 1.35
N ALA A 7 -3.35 -9.92 1.81
CA ALA A 7 -2.24 -10.78 2.18
C ALA A 7 -1.55 -10.27 3.46
N SER A 8 -1.13 -11.21 4.30
CA SER A 8 -0.33 -10.94 5.49
C SER A 8 0.68 -12.07 5.71
N GLY A 9 1.97 -11.71 5.79
CA GLY A 9 3.05 -12.66 6.09
C GLY A 9 4.28 -12.53 5.17
N SER A 10 5.23 -13.47 5.33
CA SER A 10 6.53 -13.43 4.65
C SER A 10 6.49 -13.57 3.13
N LYS A 11 5.33 -13.95 2.57
CA LYS A 11 5.12 -14.11 1.12
C LYS A 11 4.51 -12.88 0.46
N GLY A 12 4.26 -11.82 1.23
CA GLY A 12 3.71 -10.58 0.72
C GLY A 12 2.67 -9.98 1.64
N ASN A 13 2.69 -8.66 1.74
CA ASN A 13 1.65 -7.89 2.40
C ASN A 13 0.87 -7.06 1.37
N ALA A 14 -0.44 -7.01 1.56
CA ALA A 14 -1.36 -6.19 0.78
C ALA A 14 -2.66 -5.98 1.54
N CYS A 15 -3.12 -4.74 1.63
CA CYS A 15 -4.38 -4.35 2.26
C CYS A 15 -5.05 -3.28 1.40
N ILE A 16 -6.38 -3.28 1.30
CA ILE A 16 -7.13 -2.23 0.63
C ILE A 16 -7.95 -1.45 1.65
N ILE A 17 -7.98 -0.13 1.49
CA ILE A 17 -8.87 0.78 2.22
C ILE A 17 -9.74 1.51 1.22
N GLU A 18 -11.04 1.52 1.46
CA GLU A 18 -12.01 2.27 0.67
C GLU A 18 -12.72 3.30 1.55
N THR A 19 -12.68 4.55 1.12
CA THR A 19 -13.38 5.65 1.78
C THR A 19 -13.80 6.70 0.76
N ASN A 20 -15.04 7.21 0.88
CA ASN A 20 -15.61 8.24 0.00
C ASN A 20 -15.45 7.92 -1.50
N GLY A 21 -15.57 6.64 -1.88
CA GLY A 21 -15.40 6.18 -3.27
C GLY A 21 -13.96 6.10 -3.76
N THR A 22 -12.97 6.43 -2.92
CA THR A 22 -11.54 6.29 -3.22
C THR A 22 -10.99 4.99 -2.64
N ARG A 23 -10.23 4.25 -3.44
CA ARG A 23 -9.58 2.99 -3.09
C ARG A 23 -8.07 3.13 -3.06
N ILE A 24 -7.51 2.90 -1.88
CA ILE A 24 -6.08 2.94 -1.64
C ILE A 24 -5.59 1.52 -1.35
N LEU A 25 -4.69 1.02 -2.18
CA LEU A 25 -3.96 -0.20 -1.91
C LEU A 25 -2.73 0.12 -1.07
N ILE A 26 -2.59 -0.52 0.09
CA ILE A 26 -1.40 -0.47 0.95
C ILE A 26 -0.60 -1.73 0.68
N ASP A 27 0.59 -1.54 0.12
CA ASP A 27 1.51 -2.60 -0.32
C ASP A 27 0.92 -3.56 -1.37
N CYS A 28 1.81 -4.17 -2.15
CA CYS A 28 1.44 -5.05 -3.25
C CYS A 28 2.46 -6.18 -3.43
N GLY A 29 2.97 -6.74 -2.35
CA GLY A 29 4.13 -7.63 -2.40
C GLY A 29 3.84 -9.12 -2.51
N THR A 30 2.58 -9.52 -2.64
CA THR A 30 2.19 -10.90 -2.93
C THR A 30 2.39 -11.25 -4.42
N THR A 31 2.02 -12.46 -4.83
CA THR A 31 2.05 -12.85 -6.25
C THR A 31 0.91 -12.18 -7.02
N LYS A 32 1.11 -11.89 -8.32
CA LYS A 32 0.05 -11.34 -9.19
C LYS A 32 -1.24 -12.18 -9.14
N ARG A 33 -1.11 -13.51 -9.18
CA ARG A 33 -2.25 -14.44 -9.15
C ARG A 33 -3.07 -14.27 -7.88
N TYR A 34 -2.40 -14.26 -6.74
CA TYR A 34 -3.06 -14.11 -5.45
C TYR A 34 -3.72 -12.73 -5.31
N LEU A 35 -3.04 -11.66 -5.74
CA LEU A 35 -3.59 -10.31 -5.71
C LEU A 35 -4.83 -10.18 -6.60
N SER A 36 -4.80 -10.75 -7.82
CA SER A 36 -5.95 -10.79 -8.73
C SER A 36 -7.14 -11.52 -8.11
N GLN A 37 -6.92 -12.72 -7.57
CA GLN A 37 -7.98 -13.49 -6.91
C GLN A 37 -8.57 -12.77 -5.69
N SER A 38 -7.75 -12.03 -4.96
CA SER A 38 -8.18 -11.24 -3.81
C SER A 38 -8.99 -10.00 -4.23
N PHE A 39 -8.68 -9.40 -5.38
CA PHE A 39 -9.51 -8.33 -5.94
C PHE A 39 -10.83 -8.89 -6.49
N GLU A 40 -10.78 -10.01 -7.21
CA GLU A 40 -11.97 -10.67 -7.76
C GLU A 40 -12.97 -11.07 -6.66
N SER A 41 -12.49 -11.56 -5.51
CA SER A 41 -13.36 -11.89 -4.36
C SER A 41 -14.03 -10.68 -3.74
N LEU A 42 -13.49 -9.48 -3.96
CA LEU A 42 -14.06 -8.19 -3.58
C LEU A 42 -14.87 -7.54 -4.72
N GLY A 43 -14.98 -8.19 -5.88
CA GLY A 43 -15.62 -7.63 -7.08
C GLY A 43 -14.84 -6.49 -7.72
N LEU A 44 -13.51 -6.48 -7.56
CA LEU A 44 -12.60 -5.43 -8.04
C LEU A 44 -11.61 -5.98 -9.07
N GLY A 45 -11.06 -5.07 -9.88
CA GLY A 45 -9.88 -5.27 -10.71
C GLY A 45 -8.75 -4.30 -10.35
N PHE A 46 -7.60 -4.46 -11.00
CA PHE A 46 -6.45 -3.56 -10.83
C PHE A 46 -6.78 -2.10 -11.18
N ASP A 47 -7.68 -1.89 -12.14
CA ASP A 47 -8.07 -0.56 -12.60
C ASP A 47 -8.99 0.17 -11.62
N ASP A 48 -9.64 -0.54 -10.70
CA ASP A 48 -10.50 0.04 -9.66
C ASP A 48 -9.71 0.68 -8.50
N ILE A 49 -8.39 0.48 -8.47
CA ILE A 49 -7.50 1.08 -7.48
C ILE A 49 -7.13 2.50 -7.93
N ASP A 50 -7.36 3.51 -7.09
CA ASP A 50 -7.02 4.89 -7.42
C ASP A 50 -5.54 5.18 -7.12
N HIS A 51 -5.10 4.69 -5.96
CA HIS A 51 -3.82 5.05 -5.35
C HIS A 51 -3.16 3.84 -4.71
N VAL A 52 -1.82 3.85 -4.67
CA VAL A 52 -1.02 2.85 -3.94
C VAL A 52 -0.17 3.54 -2.90
N LEU A 53 -0.12 3.02 -1.69
CA LEU A 53 0.78 3.45 -0.62
C LEU A 53 1.77 2.32 -0.32
N ILE A 54 3.07 2.60 -0.44
CA ILE A 54 4.13 1.63 -0.14
C ILE A 54 4.77 1.97 1.20
N THR A 55 4.74 1.01 2.13
CA THR A 55 5.23 1.18 3.50
C THR A 55 6.75 1.00 3.61
N HIS A 56 7.34 0.09 2.83
CA HIS A 56 8.79 -0.14 2.75
C HIS A 56 9.21 -0.79 1.41
N ASP A 57 10.52 -0.85 1.14
CA ASP A 57 11.10 -1.19 -0.17
C ASP A 57 11.41 -2.68 -0.37
N HIS A 58 11.08 -3.55 0.58
CA HIS A 58 11.28 -4.98 0.40
C HIS A 58 10.34 -5.56 -0.67
N SER A 59 10.76 -6.67 -1.27
CA SER A 59 10.03 -7.31 -2.37
C SER A 59 8.65 -7.83 -1.93
N ASP A 60 8.52 -8.29 -0.70
CA ASP A 60 7.25 -8.69 -0.06
C ASP A 60 6.31 -7.51 0.21
N HIS A 61 6.66 -6.29 -0.23
CA HIS A 61 5.77 -5.11 -0.27
C HIS A 61 5.63 -4.51 -1.67
N THR A 62 6.58 -4.74 -2.57
CA THR A 62 6.67 -4.01 -3.85
C THR A 62 6.60 -4.88 -5.10
N SER A 63 6.56 -6.21 -4.96
CA SER A 63 6.67 -7.17 -6.09
C SER A 63 5.70 -6.92 -7.26
N GLN A 64 4.49 -6.41 -7.00
CA GLN A 64 3.49 -6.14 -8.05
C GLN A 64 3.34 -4.67 -8.44
N LEU A 65 4.25 -3.78 -8.00
CA LEU A 65 4.14 -2.35 -8.24
C LEU A 65 4.07 -2.00 -9.74
N LYS A 66 4.69 -2.82 -10.58
CA LYS A 66 4.64 -2.72 -12.05
C LYS A 66 3.24 -2.75 -12.67
N HIS A 67 2.24 -3.24 -11.94
CA HIS A 67 0.84 -3.27 -12.38
C HIS A 67 0.10 -1.95 -12.11
N PHE A 68 0.71 -1.03 -11.34
CA PHE A 68 0.10 0.25 -10.95
C PHE A 68 0.83 1.47 -11.53
N LYS A 69 1.52 1.31 -12.67
CA LYS A 69 2.29 2.39 -13.32
C LYS A 69 1.48 3.63 -13.68
N ASN A 70 0.18 3.47 -13.94
CA ASN A 70 -0.72 4.56 -14.31
C ASN A 70 -1.47 5.14 -13.10
N LYS A 71 -1.14 4.70 -11.89
CA LYS A 71 -1.77 5.12 -10.63
C LYS A 71 -0.83 6.02 -9.86
N SER A 72 -1.37 6.88 -9.00
CA SER A 72 -0.54 7.66 -8.09
C SER A 72 -0.04 6.74 -6.97
N VAL A 73 1.28 6.66 -6.82
CA VAL A 73 1.92 5.83 -5.80
C VAL A 73 2.62 6.74 -4.79
N PHE A 74 2.37 6.51 -3.51
CA PHE A 74 2.85 7.28 -2.38
C PHE A 74 3.81 6.44 -1.55
N THR A 75 4.88 7.06 -1.04
CA THR A 75 5.81 6.40 -0.12
C THR A 75 6.65 7.44 0.62
N SER A 76 7.46 7.01 1.59
CA SER A 76 8.38 7.90 2.31
C SER A 76 9.57 8.31 1.42
N SER A 77 10.16 9.48 1.70
CA SER A 77 11.28 10.00 0.89
C SER A 77 12.50 9.07 0.81
N PRO A 78 12.88 8.30 1.85
CA PRO A 78 13.95 7.30 1.72
C PRO A 78 13.61 6.19 0.72
N ILE A 79 12.41 5.60 0.83
CA ILE A 79 11.93 4.52 -0.06
C ILE A 79 11.83 5.00 -1.50
N TRP A 80 11.37 6.25 -1.67
CA TRP A 80 11.25 6.90 -2.97
C TRP A 80 12.56 6.84 -3.75
N LYS A 81 13.70 7.13 -3.11
CA LYS A 81 15.01 7.08 -3.78
C LYS A 81 15.38 5.67 -4.27
N THR A 82 15.01 4.63 -3.52
CA THR A 82 15.21 3.23 -3.91
C THR A 82 14.32 2.85 -5.10
N LEU A 83 13.05 3.27 -5.07
CA LEU A 83 12.06 2.91 -6.10
C LEU A 83 12.20 3.73 -7.41
N GLN A 84 12.73 4.95 -7.35
CA GLN A 84 12.84 5.87 -8.49
C GLN A 84 13.70 5.31 -9.63
N GLN A 85 14.62 4.38 -9.36
CA GLN A 85 15.39 3.69 -10.41
C GLN A 85 14.51 2.80 -11.31
N SER A 86 13.31 2.41 -10.86
CA SER A 86 12.44 1.46 -11.54
C SER A 86 11.13 2.05 -12.08
N PHE A 87 10.70 3.23 -11.63
CA PHE A 87 9.39 3.79 -11.97
C PHE A 87 9.40 5.34 -12.14
N HIS A 88 8.76 5.83 -13.21
CA HIS A 88 8.42 7.24 -13.38
C HIS A 88 7.27 7.57 -12.42
N MET A 89 7.60 8.11 -11.26
CA MET A 89 6.63 8.50 -10.24
C MET A 89 6.97 9.93 -9.79
N SER A 90 5.96 10.69 -9.36
CA SER A 90 6.12 12.09 -8.95
C SER A 90 6.08 12.15 -7.42
N PRO A 91 7.07 12.73 -6.73
CA PRO A 91 7.02 12.86 -5.28
C PRO A 91 5.87 13.78 -4.88
N LEU A 92 4.92 13.27 -4.09
CA LEU A 92 3.86 14.12 -3.55
C LEU A 92 4.39 14.92 -2.37
N ARG A 93 4.55 16.23 -2.57
CA ARG A 93 4.91 17.17 -1.52
C ARG A 93 3.63 17.55 -0.78
N LEU A 94 3.30 16.84 0.30
CA LEU A 94 2.19 17.21 1.18
C LEU A 94 2.43 18.63 1.72
N LYS A 95 1.64 19.60 1.27
CA LYS A 95 1.53 20.92 1.91
C LYS A 95 0.67 20.74 3.15
N GLY A 96 1.31 20.71 4.32
CA GLY A 96 0.64 20.52 5.61
C GLY A 96 0.88 19.12 6.16
N PHE A 97 1.86 19.01 7.06
CA PHE A 97 2.03 17.82 7.90
C PHE A 97 0.83 17.75 8.87
N ILE A 98 -0.11 16.83 8.63
CA ILE A 98 -0.84 16.24 9.75
C ILE A 98 0.06 15.13 10.26
N SER A 99 0.86 15.43 11.28
CA SER A 99 1.56 14.40 12.04
C SER A 99 0.50 13.50 12.71
N CYS A 100 0.16 12.38 12.07
CA CYS A 100 -0.57 11.31 12.74
C CYS A 100 0.41 10.57 13.65
N ARG A 101 0.65 11.13 14.83
CA ARG A 101 1.36 10.44 15.90
C ARG A 101 0.40 9.41 16.49
N LEU A 102 0.55 8.14 16.09
CA LEU A 102 -0.07 7.02 16.79
C LEU A 102 0.38 7.07 18.26
N LYS A 103 -0.47 7.60 19.15
CA LYS A 103 -0.28 7.51 20.59
C LYS A 103 -0.55 6.06 21.00
N HIS A 104 0.45 5.19 20.91
CA HIS A 104 0.42 3.92 21.63
C HIS A 104 0.56 4.22 23.12
N ARG A 105 -0.59 4.33 23.80
CA ARG A 105 -0.72 4.10 25.24
C ARG A 105 -1.35 2.73 25.39
N THR A 106 -0.51 1.71 25.50
CA THR A 106 -0.91 0.44 26.09
C THR A 106 0.18 0.07 27.07
N MET A 107 -0.13 0.27 28.36
CA MET A 107 0.59 -0.36 29.46
C MET A 107 0.49 -1.86 29.27
N MET A 108 1.63 -2.54 29.23
CA MET A 108 1.69 -3.99 29.41
C MET A 108 2.46 -4.21 30.70
N HIS A 109 1.72 -4.49 31.78
CA HIS A 109 2.28 -5.09 32.97
C HIS A 109 2.80 -6.47 32.58
N ILE A 110 4.09 -6.69 32.83
CA ILE A 110 4.74 -7.99 32.81
C ILE A 110 4.28 -8.70 34.09
N LEU A 111 3.70 -9.89 33.94
CA LEU A 111 3.72 -10.94 34.96
C LEU A 111 4.91 -11.85 34.67
#